data_AF-A0A5N8AGI7-F1
#
_entry.id   AF-A0A5N8AGI7-F1
#
_cell.length_a   1.000
_cell.length_b   1.000
_cell.length_c   1.000
_cell.angle_alpha   90.00
_cell.angle_beta   90.00
_cell.angle_gamma   90.00
#
_symmetry.space_group_name_H-M   'P 1'
#
loop_
_entity.id
_entity.type
_entity.pdbx_description
1 polymer ?
#
loop_
_entity_poly.entity_id
_entity_poly.type
_entity_poly.pdbx_seq_one_letter_code
_entity_poly.pdbx_strand_id
1 'polypeptide(L)'
;MVGAGLPERIARALCIQAGQPETAWESFIPAARAVLEAIREPDAVMQEAGAVMVKAALDGQSEEAREEDAANIWRYMVGAAQR
;
A
#
# COMPACT_ATOMS: atom_id res chain seq x y z
N MET A 1 -6.85 22.13 1.81
CA MET A 1 -5.55 21.57 1.37
C MET A 1 -5.71 20.07 1.30
N VAL A 2 -5.67 19.50 0.10
CA VAL A 2 -5.51 18.05 -0.02
C VAL A 2 -4.06 17.77 0.41
N GLY A 3 -3.86 16.97 1.45
CA GLY A 3 -2.52 16.63 1.93
C GLY A 3 -1.72 15.90 0.85
N ALA A 4 -0.40 15.87 0.98
CA ALA A 4 0.50 15.17 0.06
C ALA A 4 0.01 13.74 -0.22
N GLY A 5 -0.09 13.37 -1.50
CA GLY A 5 -0.44 12.02 -1.93
C GLY A 5 0.54 10.97 -1.40
N LEU A 6 0.12 9.69 -1.31
CA LEU A 6 1.00 8.64 -0.80
C LEU A 6 2.35 8.53 -1.55
N PRO A 7 2.42 8.69 -2.89
CA PRO A 7 3.69 8.68 -3.61
C PRO A 7 4.65 9.77 -3.15
N GLU A 8 4.15 10.99 -2.91
CA GLU A 8 4.97 12.09 -2.40
C GLU A 8 5.47 11.79 -0.98
N ARG A 9 4.62 11.26 -0.10
CA ARG A 9 5.04 10.89 1.26
C ARG A 9 6.13 9.82 1.26
N ILE A 10 5.99 8.80 0.42
CA ILE A 10 7.02 7.76 0.27
C ILE A 10 8.31 8.36 -0.31
N ALA A 11 8.20 9.21 -1.34
CA ALA A 11 9.37 9.83 -1.96
C ALA A 11 10.15 10.72 -0.98
N ARG A 12 9.46 11.50 -0.15
CA ARG A 12 10.07 12.28 0.95
C ARG A 12 10.77 11.38 1.96
N ALA A 13 10.15 10.27 2.37
CA ALA A 13 10.77 9.30 3.26
C ALA A 13 12.03 8.67 2.65
N LEU A 14 12.02 8.37 1.35
CA LEU A 14 13.17 7.85 0.63
C LEU A 14 14.32 8.87 0.54
N CYS A 15 14.03 10.17 0.36
CA CYS A 15 15.05 11.22 0.43
C CYS A 15 15.77 11.22 1.77
N ILE A 16 15.00 11.23 2.87
CA ILE A 16 15.54 11.23 4.23
C ILE A 16 16.43 10.00 4.44
N GLN A 17 15.96 8.82 4.03
CA GLN A 17 16.71 7.57 4.14
C GLN A 17 18.01 7.58 3.31
N ALA A 18 17.99 8.23 2.13
CA ALA A 18 19.15 8.36 1.26
C ALA A 18 20.14 9.47 1.70
N GLY A 19 19.88 10.15 2.82
CA GLY A 19 20.68 11.30 3.28
C GLY A 19 20.60 12.51 2.34
N GLN A 20 19.55 12.57 1.51
CA GLN A 20 19.31 13.66 0.58
C GLN A 20 18.38 14.71 1.23
N PRO A 21 18.47 15.99 0.82
CA PRO A 21 17.49 17.00 1.21
C PRO A 21 16.08 16.57 0.82
N GLU A 22 15.09 16.81 1.69
CA GLU A 22 13.68 16.49 1.41
C GLU A 22 13.17 17.20 0.15
N THR A 23 13.72 18.36 -0.20
CA THR A 23 13.41 19.10 -1.43
C THR A 23 13.73 18.32 -2.71
N ALA A 24 14.52 17.24 -2.64
CA ALA A 24 14.81 16.36 -3.77
C ALA A 24 13.74 15.27 -4.02
N TRP A 25 12.63 15.27 -3.26
CA TRP A 25 11.63 14.18 -3.29
C TRP A 25 11.06 13.86 -4.67
N GLU A 26 10.93 14.85 -5.56
CA GLU A 26 10.41 14.61 -6.91
C GLU A 26 11.28 13.60 -7.69
N SER A 27 12.59 13.58 -7.46
CA SER A 27 13.51 12.61 -8.07
C SER A 27 13.34 11.17 -7.54
N PHE A 28 12.72 11.02 -6.37
CA PHE A 28 12.43 9.72 -5.74
C PHE A 28 11.03 9.19 -6.06
N ILE A 29 10.21 9.94 -6.81
CA ILE A 29 8.86 9.48 -7.21
C ILE A 29 8.87 8.15 -7.98
N PRO A 30 9.81 7.89 -8.92
CA PRO A 30 9.91 6.56 -9.55
C PRO A 30 10.14 5.44 -8.54
N ALA A 31 11.01 5.66 -7.54
CA ALA A 31 11.25 4.70 -6.47
C ALA A 31 10.02 4.52 -5.57
N ALA A 32 9.30 5.59 -5.26
CA ALA A 32 8.04 5.51 -4.52
C ALA A 32 6.99 4.68 -5.26
N ARG A 33 6.87 4.84 -6.58
CA ARG A 33 5.98 4.02 -7.42
C ARG A 33 6.41 2.54 -7.43
N ALA A 34 7.71 2.27 -7.49
CA ALA A 34 8.23 0.90 -7.42
C ALA A 34 7.91 0.22 -6.08
N VAL A 35 8.04 0.95 -4.96
CA VAL A 35 7.63 0.45 -3.63
C VAL A 35 6.15 0.13 -3.61
N LEU A 36 5.30 1.03 -4.12
CA LEU A 36 3.86 0.80 -4.20
C LEU A 36 3.51 -0.42 -5.05
N GLU A 37 4.17 -0.60 -6.19
CA GLU A 37 3.95 -1.78 -7.04
C GLU A 37 4.40 -3.08 -6.34
N ALA A 38 5.52 -3.05 -5.62
CA ALA A 38 6.01 -4.22 -4.88
C ALA A 38 5.04 -4.70 -3.80
N ILE A 39 4.37 -3.77 -3.10
CA ILE A 39 3.38 -4.10 -2.06
C ILE A 39 1.96 -4.30 -2.62
N ARG A 40 1.78 -4.19 -3.94
CA ARG A 40 0.47 -4.40 -4.58
C ARG A 40 -0.01 -5.83 -4.40
N GLU A 41 0.92 -6.78 -4.40
CA GLU A 41 0.64 -8.18 -4.07
C GLU A 41 1.10 -8.43 -2.62
N PRO A 42 0.17 -8.52 -1.64
CA PRO A 42 0.51 -8.71 -0.24
C PRO A 42 1.05 -10.12 0.01
N ASP A 43 2.03 -10.25 0.91
CA ASP A 43 2.45 -11.56 1.43
C ASP A 43 1.40 -12.16 2.38
N ALA A 44 1.62 -13.39 2.85
CA ALA A 44 0.67 -14.10 3.71
C ALA A 44 0.36 -13.35 5.02
N VAL A 45 1.33 -12.67 5.61
CA VAL A 45 1.14 -11.91 6.87
C VAL A 45 0.30 -10.66 6.61
N MET A 46 0.54 -9.99 5.48
CA MET A 46 -0.25 -8.84 5.05
C MET A 46 -1.70 -9.24 4.69
N GLN A 47 -1.89 -10.41 4.06
CA GLN A 47 -3.20 -10.97 3.76
C GLN A 47 -3.96 -11.27 5.07
N GLU A 48 -3.33 -11.91 6.05
CA GLU A 48 -3.94 -12.20 7.35
C GLU A 48 -4.39 -10.91 8.07
N ALA A 49 -3.55 -9.87 8.05
CA ALA A 49 -3.89 -8.57 8.63
C ALA A 49 -5.13 -7.94 7.95
N GLY A 50 -5.28 -8.10 6.63
CA GLY A 50 -6.48 -7.67 5.89
C GLY A 50 -7.71 -8.54 6.19
N ALA A 51 -7.52 -9.84 6.36
CA ALA A 51 -8.58 -10.80 6.63
C ALA A 51 -9.26 -10.55 7.99
N VAL A 52 -8.53 -10.03 8.98
CA VAL A 52 -9.10 -9.59 10.27
C VAL A 52 -10.20 -8.55 10.07
N MET A 53 -10.06 -7.65 9.10
CA MET A 53 -11.06 -6.63 8.77
C MET A 53 -12.27 -7.22 8.04
N VAL A 54 -12.05 -8.20 7.15
CA VAL A 54 -13.10 -8.89 6.39
C VAL A 54 -13.95 -9.80 7.29
N LYS A 55 -13.32 -10.45 8.28
CA LYS A 55 -13.96 -11.37 9.22
C LYS A 55 -15.07 -10.71 10.07
N ALA A 56 -14.99 -9.40 10.29
CA ALA A 56 -16.03 -8.64 10.99
C ALA A 56 -17.26 -8.33 10.11
N ALA A 57 -17.16 -8.46 8.79
CA ALA A 57 -18.21 -8.07 7.84
C ALA A 57 -18.89 -9.27 7.14
N LEU A 58 -18.26 -10.45 7.09
CA LEU A 58 -18.69 -11.58 6.26
C LEU A 58 -18.81 -12.89 7.07
N ASP A 59 -19.88 -12.97 7.86
CA ASP A 59 -20.35 -14.24 8.42
C ASP A 59 -20.87 -15.15 7.30
N GLY A 60 -20.31 -16.36 7.19
CA GLY A 60 -20.80 -17.41 6.28
C GLY A 60 -19.97 -17.73 5.03
N GLN A 61 -18.88 -17.01 4.74
CA GLN A 61 -17.98 -17.35 3.63
C GLN A 61 -16.96 -18.45 3.98
N SER A 62 -16.44 -19.13 2.94
CA SER A 62 -15.30 -20.04 3.05
C SER A 62 -14.01 -19.29 3.40
N GLU A 63 -13.01 -20.00 3.90
CA GLU A 63 -11.70 -19.42 4.26
C GLU A 63 -10.97 -18.88 3.03
N GLU A 64 -10.99 -19.63 1.93
CA GLU A 64 -10.37 -19.27 0.65
C GLU A 64 -10.94 -17.97 0.06
N ALA A 65 -12.26 -17.77 0.15
CA ALA A 65 -12.90 -16.52 -0.29
C ALA A 65 -12.47 -15.31 0.56
N ARG A 66 -12.22 -15.51 1.87
CA ARG A 66 -11.72 -14.43 2.74
C ARG A 66 -10.28 -14.05 2.43
N GLU A 67 -9.42 -15.02 2.11
CA GLU A 67 -8.03 -14.76 1.73
C GLU A 67 -7.96 -13.96 0.42
N GLU A 68 -8.77 -14.32 -0.58
CA GLU A 68 -8.87 -13.60 -1.84
C GLU A 68 -9.37 -12.16 -1.64
N ASP A 69 -10.42 -11.97 -0.85
CA ASP A 69 -10.96 -10.63 -0.53
C ASP A 69 -9.94 -9.77 0.23
N ALA A 70 -9.19 -10.36 1.17
CA ALA A 70 -8.13 -9.67 1.88
C ALA A 70 -7.01 -9.21 0.93
N ALA A 71 -6.62 -10.05 -0.04
CA ALA A 71 -5.65 -9.66 -1.06
C ALA A 71 -6.18 -8.54 -1.98
N ASN A 72 -7.46 -8.59 -2.34
CA ASN A 72 -8.10 -7.57 -3.18
C ASN A 72 -8.13 -6.19 -2.50
N ILE A 73 -8.34 -6.12 -1.18
CA ILE A 73 -8.27 -4.86 -0.42
C ILE A 73 -6.92 -4.17 -0.64
N TRP A 74 -5.81 -4.90 -0.56
CA TRP A 74 -4.47 -4.34 -0.79
C TRP A 74 -4.30 -3.82 -2.22
N ARG A 75 -4.71 -4.61 -3.23
CA ARG A 75 -4.66 -4.20 -4.64
C ARG A 75 -5.45 -2.92 -4.88
N TYR A 76 -6.65 -2.79 -4.30
CA TYR A 76 -7.47 -1.59 -4.44
C TYR A 76 -6.89 -0.38 -3.71
N MET A 77 -6.38 -0.55 -2.48
CA MET A 77 -5.75 0.54 -1.74
C MET A 77 -4.51 1.08 -2.46
N VAL A 78 -3.65 0.18 -2.96
CA VAL A 78 -2.46 0.57 -3.74
C VAL A 78 -2.87 1.25 -5.05
N GLY A 79 -3.85 0.69 -5.77
CA GLY A 79 -4.37 1.29 -6.99
C GLY A 79 -4.98 2.68 -6.77
N ALA A 80 -5.62 2.94 -5.63
CA ALA A 80 -6.10 4.26 -5.25
C ALA A 80 -4.96 5.22 -4.90
N ALA A 81 -3.91 4.72 -4.23
CA ALA A 81 -2.75 5.51 -3.83
C ALA A 81 -1.84 5.95 -4.98
N GLN A 82 -1.87 5.25 -6.11
CA GLN A 82 -1.05 5.59 -7.28
C GLN A 82 -1.67 6.65 -8.21
N ARG A 83 -2.94 7.02 -8.01
CA ARG A 83 -3.67 8.05 -8.75
C ARG A 83 -3.30 9.45 -8.28
#